data_AF-A0A0Q9NB92-F1
#
_entry.id   AF-A0A0Q9NB92-F1
#
_cell.length_a   1.000
_cell.length_b   1.000
_cell.length_c   1.000
_cell.angle_alpha   90.00
_cell.angle_beta   90.00
_cell.angle_gamma   90.00
#
_symmetry.space_group_name_H-M   'P 1'
#
loop_
_entity.id
_entity.type
_entity.pdbx_description
1 polymer ?
#
loop_
_entity_poly.entity_id
_entity_poly.type
_entity_poly.pdbx_seq_one_letter_code
_entity_poly.pdbx_strand_id
1 'polypeptide(L)'
;MTNTNDSTRTWAYFIIRNADGFGGGTINTLNVKNILVRDAGTTLGTLKGYSSTKNISNITFNNIVMPGSATPAQNLAQMNILNRAYHTPVTILPTQIAEPVQRPNLALNKPATASSSAAAPSLSFDGNFGTRWGSSYTDAEWIYVDLGSPVYVYAVKLYWEAAYGKSYQIQVSNDAVNWTNVFSTTTGDGGVDDISFTPTVARYVKMNGTLRGSSYGYSLWEFEVNGTVGNLAIGASVSATSSVENTNFSTVKINDGQRNTITGSMGWTSNNSLTTNHTESVTLDMGASKTISKVDLYPRNDAGNIGQNFPIDFTIKTSTDNVNWSTVVTRTGYAQPGNAVQSFAFSAVSARYVKIEGTNLRPNPSDANRYRMAFAEVEVY
;
A
#
# COMPACT_ATOMS: atom_id res chain seq x y z
N MET A 1 -36.09 1.03 23.95
CA MET A 1 -36.05 0.54 22.56
C MET A 1 -34.61 0.56 22.10
N THR A 2 -34.03 -0.62 21.94
CA THR A 2 -32.67 -0.85 21.45
C THR A 2 -32.61 -0.47 19.98
N ASN A 3 -32.01 0.69 19.67
CA ASN A 3 -31.68 1.03 18.29
C ASN A 3 -30.43 0.23 17.88
N THR A 4 -30.62 -1.06 17.63
CA THR A 4 -29.67 -1.88 16.90
C THR A 4 -29.59 -1.35 15.47
N ASN A 5 -28.44 -0.82 15.11
CA ASN A 5 -27.98 -0.44 13.78
C ASN A 5 -27.80 -1.65 12.83
N ASP A 6 -28.52 -2.74 13.05
CA ASP A 6 -28.33 -4.02 12.39
C ASP A 6 -29.39 -4.32 11.31
N SER A 7 -29.68 -3.33 10.46
CA SER A 7 -30.47 -3.56 9.23
C SER A 7 -29.93 -2.86 7.99
N THR A 8 -28.77 -2.19 8.08
CA THR A 8 -28.14 -1.52 6.94
C THR A 8 -26.63 -1.66 7.02
N ARG A 9 -26.06 -2.70 6.40
CA ARG A 9 -24.62 -2.77 6.09
C ARG A 9 -24.27 -1.77 4.99
N THR A 10 -24.52 -0.48 5.26
CA THR A 10 -24.21 0.64 4.36
C THR A 10 -22.86 1.22 4.75
N TRP A 11 -22.04 1.58 3.75
CA TRP A 11 -20.71 2.15 3.96
C TRP A 11 -20.74 3.59 4.47
N ALA A 12 -21.90 4.26 4.42
CA ALA A 12 -22.11 5.56 5.03
C ALA A 12 -23.58 5.73 5.45
N TYR A 13 -23.79 6.35 6.62
CA TYR A 13 -25.12 6.72 7.14
C TYR A 13 -25.01 8.03 7.94
N PHE A 14 -25.74 9.07 7.52
CA PHE A 14 -25.68 10.40 8.13
C PHE A 14 -27.02 10.74 8.78
N ILE A 15 -27.08 10.80 10.12
CA ILE A 15 -28.25 11.29 10.86
C ILE A 15 -27.82 12.35 11.87
N ILE A 16 -28.58 13.44 11.97
CA ILE A 16 -28.53 14.36 13.13
C ILE A 16 -29.63 13.94 14.11
N ARG A 17 -29.24 13.49 15.32
CA ARG A 17 -30.16 13.16 16.42
C ARG A 17 -30.32 14.36 17.36
N ASN A 18 -31.56 14.72 17.69
CA ASN A 18 -31.85 15.65 18.77
C ASN A 18 -31.81 14.93 20.13
N ALA A 19 -31.84 15.70 21.23
CA ALA A 19 -31.77 15.19 22.60
C ALA A 19 -32.92 14.23 22.98
N ASP A 20 -34.01 14.23 22.22
CA ASP A 20 -35.17 13.33 22.38
C ASP A 20 -35.00 11.97 21.66
N GLY A 21 -33.86 11.74 21.00
CA GLY A 21 -33.57 10.48 20.31
C GLY A 21 -34.20 10.35 18.92
N PHE A 22 -34.92 11.37 18.44
CA PHE A 22 -35.52 11.38 17.10
C PHE A 22 -34.67 12.25 16.15
N GLY A 23 -34.30 11.68 15.00
CA GLY A 23 -33.52 12.39 13.99
C GLY A 23 -34.37 13.43 13.26
N GLY A 24 -33.88 14.66 13.10
CA GLY A 24 -34.79 15.71 12.62
C GLY A 24 -34.19 17.01 12.11
N GLY A 25 -32.88 17.13 11.91
CA GLY A 25 -32.24 18.33 11.37
C GLY A 25 -31.84 18.20 9.90
N THR A 26 -31.71 19.33 9.20
CA THR A 26 -31.08 19.39 7.87
C THR A 26 -29.57 19.20 7.98
N ILE A 27 -28.96 18.51 7.02
CA ILE A 27 -27.51 18.54 6.82
C ILE A 27 -27.26 19.55 5.70
N ASN A 28 -26.79 20.75 6.05
CA ASN A 28 -26.63 21.81 5.07
C ASN A 28 -25.46 21.56 4.10
N THR A 29 -24.40 20.90 4.57
CA THR A 29 -23.21 20.58 3.76
C THR A 29 -22.66 19.23 4.14
N LEU A 30 -22.40 18.39 3.14
CA LEU A 30 -21.79 17.08 3.32
C LEU A 30 -20.63 16.92 2.33
N ASN A 31 -19.40 16.87 2.85
CA ASN A 31 -18.20 16.64 2.04
C ASN A 31 -17.57 15.30 2.45
N VAL A 32 -17.51 14.35 1.51
CA VAL A 32 -16.92 13.03 1.72
C VAL A 32 -15.76 12.86 0.75
N LYS A 33 -14.58 12.50 1.28
CA LYS A 33 -13.34 12.35 0.52
C LYS A 33 -12.79 10.94 0.66
N ASN A 34 -11.94 10.52 -0.29
CA ASN A 34 -11.20 9.26 -0.26
C ASN A 34 -12.12 8.03 -0.22
N ILE A 35 -13.08 8.00 -1.15
CA ILE A 35 -14.13 7.00 -1.19
C ILE A 35 -13.63 5.79 -2.00
N LEU A 36 -13.42 4.65 -1.36
CA LEU A 36 -13.25 3.37 -2.05
C LEU A 36 -14.61 2.68 -2.21
N VAL A 37 -15.13 2.65 -3.42
CA VAL A 37 -16.39 1.95 -3.72
C VAL A 37 -16.10 0.46 -3.83
N ARG A 38 -16.52 -0.37 -2.88
CA ARG A 38 -16.39 -1.83 -3.00
C ARG A 38 -17.70 -2.44 -3.48
N ASP A 39 -17.66 -3.22 -4.56
CA ASP A 39 -18.80 -4.00 -5.08
C ASP A 39 -19.03 -5.33 -4.33
N ALA A 40 -18.50 -5.45 -3.11
CA ALA A 40 -18.54 -6.68 -2.31
C ALA A 40 -19.70 -6.73 -1.29
N GLY A 41 -20.55 -5.70 -1.25
CA GLY A 41 -21.68 -5.60 -0.32
C GLY A 41 -22.96 -6.21 -0.88
N THR A 42 -23.71 -6.96 -0.07
CA THR A 42 -25.02 -7.52 -0.45
C THR A 42 -26.19 -6.54 -0.31
N THR A 43 -25.92 -5.28 0.07
CA THR A 43 -26.93 -4.26 0.35
C THR A 43 -26.65 -2.96 -0.41
N LEU A 44 -27.73 -2.30 -0.85
CA LEU A 44 -27.65 -1.03 -1.58
C LEU A 44 -27.14 0.09 -0.66
N GLY A 45 -26.21 0.89 -1.18
CA GLY A 45 -25.82 2.15 -0.57
C GLY A 45 -27.02 3.10 -0.43
N THR A 46 -27.07 3.84 0.66
CA THR A 46 -28.21 4.69 1.02
C THR A 46 -27.80 6.15 1.23
N LEU A 47 -28.49 7.08 0.58
CA LEU A 47 -28.37 8.52 0.80
C LEU A 47 -29.77 9.10 1.01
N LYS A 48 -30.15 9.26 2.28
CA LYS A 48 -31.50 9.68 2.66
C LYS A 48 -31.48 10.79 3.69
N GLY A 49 -32.07 11.92 3.35
CA GLY A 49 -32.56 12.86 4.37
C GLY A 49 -33.78 12.29 5.11
N TYR A 50 -34.27 13.01 6.11
CA TYR A 50 -35.43 12.57 6.89
C TYR A 50 -36.76 12.89 6.19
N SER A 51 -36.85 14.08 5.58
CA SER A 51 -38.02 14.54 4.83
C SER A 51 -37.62 15.63 3.83
N SER A 52 -38.55 16.07 2.97
CA SER A 52 -38.31 17.16 2.02
C SER A 52 -37.87 18.48 2.69
N THR A 53 -38.29 18.73 3.93
CA THR A 53 -37.90 19.90 4.74
C THR A 53 -36.69 19.65 5.65
N LYS A 54 -36.25 18.39 5.77
CA LYS A 54 -35.12 17.93 6.58
C LYS A 54 -34.18 17.10 5.70
N ASN A 55 -33.72 17.73 4.62
CA ASN A 55 -32.93 17.11 3.57
C ASN A 55 -31.42 17.14 3.86
N ILE A 56 -30.67 16.46 3.00
CA ILE A 56 -29.21 16.60 2.90
C ILE A 56 -28.91 17.47 1.68
N SER A 57 -28.20 18.58 1.88
CA SER A 57 -27.86 19.54 0.84
C SER A 57 -26.36 19.76 0.68
N ASN A 58 -25.96 20.39 -0.43
CA ASN A 58 -24.57 20.73 -0.78
C ASN A 58 -23.61 19.55 -0.58
N ILE A 59 -23.93 18.45 -1.28
CA ILE A 59 -23.23 17.18 -1.15
C ILE A 59 -22.12 17.12 -2.19
N THR A 60 -20.88 16.93 -1.73
CA THR A 60 -19.72 16.74 -2.58
C THR A 60 -19.01 15.43 -2.23
N PHE A 61 -18.85 14.57 -3.22
CA PHE A 61 -17.98 13.40 -3.14
C PHE A 61 -16.71 13.65 -3.95
N ASN A 62 -15.57 13.39 -3.33
CA ASN A 62 -14.27 13.66 -3.92
C ASN A 62 -13.32 12.47 -3.72
N ASN A 63 -12.35 12.34 -4.61
CA ASN A 63 -11.33 11.30 -4.60
C ASN A 63 -11.96 9.89 -4.56
N ILE A 64 -12.71 9.56 -5.61
CA ILE A 64 -13.45 8.30 -5.70
C ILE A 64 -12.60 7.27 -6.42
N VAL A 65 -12.44 6.13 -5.78
CA VAL A 65 -11.75 4.96 -6.30
C VAL A 65 -12.79 3.88 -6.63
N MET A 66 -12.76 3.44 -7.88
CA MET A 66 -13.63 2.41 -8.45
C MET A 66 -12.78 1.17 -8.80
N PRO A 67 -12.88 0.06 -8.06
CA PRO A 67 -12.13 -1.16 -8.34
C PRO A 67 -12.34 -1.66 -9.75
N GLY A 68 -11.24 -1.90 -10.46
CA GLY A 68 -11.25 -2.38 -11.84
C GLY A 68 -11.64 -1.33 -12.88
N SER A 69 -11.82 -0.05 -12.51
CA SER A 69 -12.12 1.05 -13.43
C SER A 69 -10.99 2.07 -13.49
N ALA A 70 -10.69 2.58 -14.69
CA ALA A 70 -9.74 3.68 -14.91
C ALA A 70 -10.39 5.08 -14.85
N THR A 71 -11.72 5.15 -14.68
CA THR A 71 -12.48 6.39 -14.52
C THR A 71 -13.26 6.41 -13.20
N PRO A 72 -13.36 7.57 -12.51
CA PRO A 72 -14.13 7.71 -11.28
C PRO A 72 -15.61 7.47 -11.55
N ALA A 73 -16.38 7.20 -10.49
CA ALA A 73 -17.83 7.24 -10.59
C ALA A 73 -18.28 8.61 -11.09
N GLN A 74 -19.19 8.63 -12.05
CA GLN A 74 -19.83 9.82 -12.61
C GLN A 74 -21.20 10.06 -11.97
N ASN A 75 -21.75 9.05 -11.30
CA ASN A 75 -23.06 9.12 -10.67
C ASN A 75 -23.15 8.17 -9.47
N LEU A 76 -24.16 8.40 -8.63
CA LEU A 76 -24.45 7.61 -7.44
C LEU A 76 -24.74 6.12 -7.73
N ALA A 77 -25.22 5.79 -8.94
CA ALA A 77 -25.52 4.40 -9.30
C ALA A 77 -24.23 3.58 -9.48
N GLN A 78 -23.20 4.16 -10.09
CA GLN A 78 -21.86 3.54 -10.16
C GLN A 78 -21.24 3.36 -8.78
N MET A 79 -21.63 4.18 -7.79
CA MET A 79 -21.22 4.01 -6.38
C MET A 79 -22.12 3.05 -5.58
N ASN A 80 -23.04 2.35 -6.25
CA ASN A 80 -24.09 1.51 -5.66
C ASN A 80 -24.98 2.23 -4.62
N ILE A 81 -25.05 3.57 -4.66
CA ILE A 81 -25.97 4.36 -3.84
C ILE A 81 -27.31 4.46 -4.58
N LEU A 82 -28.08 3.38 -4.54
CA LEU A 82 -29.35 3.28 -5.24
C LEU A 82 -30.54 3.71 -4.37
N ASN A 83 -30.42 3.57 -3.05
CA ASN A 83 -31.49 3.87 -2.12
C ASN A 83 -31.48 5.34 -1.67
N ARG A 84 -32.24 6.18 -2.37
CA ARG A 84 -32.11 7.65 -2.30
C ARG A 84 -33.42 8.34 -1.98
N ALA A 85 -33.40 9.33 -1.08
CA ALA A 85 -34.56 10.18 -0.79
C ALA A 85 -34.11 11.50 -0.15
N TYR A 86 -34.88 12.56 -0.33
CA TYR A 86 -34.72 13.81 0.43
C TYR A 86 -33.28 14.37 0.45
N HIS A 87 -32.66 14.50 -0.72
CA HIS A 87 -31.34 15.09 -0.89
C HIS A 87 -31.33 16.05 -2.09
N THR A 88 -30.42 17.02 -2.10
CA THR A 88 -30.14 17.83 -3.30
C THR A 88 -29.24 17.06 -4.27
N PRO A 89 -29.05 17.52 -5.52
CA PRO A 89 -28.04 16.94 -6.41
C PRO A 89 -26.68 16.80 -5.74
N VAL A 90 -25.98 15.71 -6.05
CA VAL A 90 -24.63 15.40 -5.54
C VAL A 90 -23.60 15.81 -6.58
N THR A 91 -22.62 16.60 -6.17
CA THR A 91 -21.44 16.89 -6.97
C THR A 91 -20.42 15.78 -6.78
N ILE A 92 -20.04 15.11 -7.87
CA ILE A 92 -18.94 14.14 -7.87
C ILE A 92 -17.76 14.77 -8.59
N LEU A 93 -16.65 14.95 -7.87
CA LEU A 93 -15.42 15.48 -8.45
C LEU A 93 -14.63 14.34 -9.12
N PRO A 94 -14.16 14.51 -10.37
CA PRO A 94 -13.57 13.44 -11.19
C PRO A 94 -12.14 13.08 -10.79
N THR A 95 -11.73 13.37 -9.56
CA THR A 95 -10.41 12.94 -9.08
C THR A 95 -10.50 11.46 -8.75
N GLN A 96 -9.85 10.62 -9.56
CA GLN A 96 -9.54 9.24 -9.23
C GLN A 96 -8.05 9.15 -8.91
N ILE A 97 -7.71 8.68 -7.72
CA ILE A 97 -6.41 8.05 -7.51
C ILE A 97 -6.49 6.60 -7.98
N ALA A 98 -5.39 6.04 -8.50
CA ALA A 98 -5.29 4.61 -8.77
C ALA A 98 -5.80 3.82 -7.55
N GLU A 99 -6.38 2.63 -7.77
CA GLU A 99 -6.71 1.70 -6.70
C GLU A 99 -5.56 1.72 -5.68
N PRO A 100 -5.81 2.07 -4.40
CA PRO A 100 -4.73 2.10 -3.43
C PRO A 100 -4.08 0.74 -3.49
N VAL A 101 -2.78 0.72 -3.87
CA VAL A 101 -2.01 -0.50 -4.02
C VAL A 101 -2.36 -1.37 -2.84
N GLN A 102 -2.92 -2.56 -3.07
CA GLN A 102 -3.25 -3.47 -1.98
C GLN A 102 -1.96 -3.75 -1.25
N ARG A 103 -1.79 -3.08 -0.11
CA ARG A 103 -0.65 -3.24 0.75
C ARG A 103 -0.90 -4.54 1.51
N PRO A 104 -0.12 -5.62 1.29
CA PRO A 104 -0.34 -6.87 1.98
C PRO A 104 -0.30 -6.63 3.50
N ASN A 105 -1.35 -7.04 4.23
CA ASN A 105 -1.35 -6.98 5.69
C ASN A 105 -0.51 -8.16 6.23
N LEU A 106 0.72 -7.87 6.60
CA LEU A 106 1.68 -8.84 7.14
C LEU A 106 1.34 -9.27 8.58
N ALA A 107 0.53 -8.49 9.28
CA ALA A 107 0.14 -8.74 10.66
C ALA A 107 -1.08 -9.66 10.79
N LEU A 108 -1.80 -9.95 9.70
CA LEU A 108 -3.01 -10.77 9.74
C LEU A 108 -2.72 -12.14 10.38
N ASN A 109 -3.48 -12.46 11.44
CA ASN A 109 -3.40 -13.66 12.26
C ASN A 109 -2.03 -13.90 12.92
N LYS A 110 -1.24 -12.85 13.11
CA LYS A 110 0.06 -12.94 13.77
C LYS A 110 -0.05 -12.80 15.29
N PRO A 111 0.88 -13.41 16.06
CA PRO A 111 0.92 -13.24 17.50
C PRO A 111 1.12 -11.79 17.91
N ALA A 112 0.41 -11.34 18.93
CA ALA A 112 0.47 -9.98 19.43
C ALA A 112 0.63 -9.94 20.95
N THR A 113 1.33 -8.92 21.43
CA THR A 113 1.55 -8.64 22.85
C THR A 113 1.21 -7.19 23.14
N ALA A 114 0.64 -6.91 24.30
CA ALA A 114 0.31 -5.56 24.74
C ALA A 114 0.74 -5.33 26.19
N SER A 115 0.86 -4.06 26.58
CA SER A 115 1.11 -3.64 27.97
C SER A 115 0.04 -4.11 28.94
N SER A 116 -1.22 -4.10 28.48
CA SER A 116 -2.37 -4.60 29.23
C SER A 116 -3.49 -5.03 28.27
N SER A 117 -4.49 -5.73 28.78
CA SER A 117 -5.55 -6.32 27.95
C SER A 117 -6.85 -6.46 28.73
N ALA A 118 -7.74 -5.49 28.58
CA ALA A 118 -9.16 -5.67 28.90
C ALA A 118 -9.87 -6.54 27.85
N ALA A 119 -9.36 -6.51 26.61
CA ALA A 119 -9.64 -7.47 25.55
C ALA A 119 -8.31 -7.93 24.92
N ALA A 120 -8.26 -9.13 24.35
CA ALA A 120 -7.01 -9.75 23.89
C ALA A 120 -6.33 -8.96 22.75
N PRO A 121 -4.99 -8.83 22.73
CA PRO A 121 -4.25 -8.09 21.69
C PRO A 121 -4.45 -8.65 20.28
N SER A 122 -4.62 -9.96 20.15
CA SER A 122 -4.81 -10.64 18.86
C SER A 122 -6.04 -10.16 18.09
N LEU A 123 -7.02 -9.56 18.78
CA LEU A 123 -8.25 -9.05 18.18
C LEU A 123 -8.04 -7.79 17.33
N SER A 124 -6.86 -7.17 17.36
CA SER A 124 -6.49 -6.08 16.44
C SER A 124 -5.73 -6.58 15.21
N PHE A 125 -5.66 -7.89 14.99
CA PHE A 125 -4.89 -8.50 13.91
C PHE A 125 -5.63 -9.67 13.27
N ASP A 126 -6.95 -9.79 13.48
CA ASP A 126 -7.75 -10.95 13.07
C ASP A 126 -8.50 -10.73 11.74
N GLY A 127 -8.43 -9.52 11.18
CA GLY A 127 -9.13 -9.09 9.97
C GLY A 127 -10.62 -8.81 10.19
N ASN A 128 -11.08 -8.79 11.44
CA ASN A 128 -12.47 -8.59 11.80
C ASN A 128 -12.68 -7.26 12.51
N PHE A 129 -13.18 -6.27 11.76
CA PHE A 129 -13.50 -4.93 12.25
C PHE A 129 -14.65 -4.85 13.29
N GLY A 130 -15.20 -5.99 13.73
CA GLY A 130 -16.15 -6.10 14.83
C GLY A 130 -15.54 -6.53 16.17
N THR A 131 -14.26 -6.90 16.20
CA THR A 131 -13.50 -7.29 17.40
C THR A 131 -12.36 -6.30 17.64
N ARG A 132 -11.92 -6.14 18.91
CA ARG A 132 -10.92 -5.12 19.26
C ARG A 132 -10.03 -5.52 20.42
N TRP A 133 -8.79 -5.06 20.40
CA TRP A 133 -8.00 -4.93 21.62
C TRP A 133 -8.47 -3.71 22.43
N GLY A 134 -8.31 -3.77 23.74
CA GLY A 134 -8.49 -2.64 24.64
C GLY A 134 -7.49 -2.68 25.78
N SER A 135 -6.81 -1.57 26.03
CA SER A 135 -5.89 -1.40 27.16
C SER A 135 -6.59 -0.96 28.45
N SER A 136 -5.81 -0.93 29.53
CA SER A 136 -6.15 -0.24 30.77
C SER A 136 -6.23 1.27 30.57
N TYR A 137 -6.84 1.97 31.53
CA TYR A 137 -7.17 3.39 31.39
C TYR A 137 -6.00 4.26 31.84
N THR A 138 -4.81 4.01 31.30
CA THR A 138 -3.57 4.75 31.57
C THR A 138 -2.93 5.23 30.27
N ASP A 139 -2.11 6.29 30.33
CA ASP A 139 -1.55 6.91 29.13
C ASP A 139 -0.36 6.13 28.54
N ALA A 140 0.34 5.34 29.34
CA ALA A 140 1.53 4.60 28.92
C ALA A 140 1.17 3.15 28.54
N GLU A 141 0.47 2.99 27.42
CA GLU A 141 0.03 1.68 26.93
C GLU A 141 0.53 1.43 25.49
N TRP A 142 0.76 0.18 25.15
CA TRP A 142 1.28 -0.22 23.85
C TRP A 142 0.74 -1.58 23.42
N ILE A 143 0.78 -1.82 22.11
CA ILE A 143 0.51 -3.11 21.47
C ILE A 143 1.49 -3.32 20.33
N TYR A 144 2.05 -4.52 20.21
CA TYR A 144 2.89 -4.90 19.08
C TYR A 144 2.55 -6.29 18.54
N VAL A 145 2.90 -6.50 17.27
CA VAL A 145 2.77 -7.76 16.55
C VAL A 145 4.13 -8.36 16.23
N ASP A 146 4.25 -9.68 16.29
CA ASP A 146 5.38 -10.46 15.77
C ASP A 146 5.08 -10.99 14.36
N LEU A 147 5.75 -10.46 13.35
CA LEU A 147 5.56 -10.86 11.95
C LEU A 147 6.12 -12.26 11.67
N GLY A 148 6.91 -12.82 12.58
CA GLY A 148 7.53 -14.15 12.55
C GLY A 148 8.98 -14.15 12.07
N SER A 149 9.34 -13.20 11.19
CA SER A 149 10.70 -12.99 10.69
C SER A 149 10.90 -11.53 10.32
N PRO A 150 12.15 -11.03 10.27
CA PRO A 150 12.43 -9.70 9.72
C PRO A 150 11.95 -9.60 8.28
N VAL A 151 11.07 -8.64 8.02
CA VAL A 151 10.50 -8.31 6.71
C VAL A 151 10.51 -6.80 6.53
N TYR A 152 10.41 -6.33 5.29
CA TYR A 152 10.30 -4.90 5.06
C TYR A 152 8.88 -4.42 5.34
N VAL A 153 8.77 -3.42 6.20
CA VAL A 153 7.54 -2.71 6.52
C VAL A 153 7.67 -1.27 6.07
N TYR A 154 6.63 -0.73 5.45
CA TYR A 154 6.64 0.63 4.89
C TYR A 154 5.39 1.44 5.24
N ALA A 155 4.37 0.79 5.82
CA ALA A 155 3.21 1.48 6.32
C ALA A 155 2.50 0.68 7.41
N VAL A 156 1.64 1.37 8.15
CA VAL A 156 0.66 0.77 9.03
C VAL A 156 -0.70 1.42 8.84
N LYS A 157 -1.77 0.70 9.17
CA LYS A 157 -3.11 1.27 9.27
C LYS A 157 -3.71 0.95 10.64
N LEU A 158 -4.09 2.00 11.36
CA LEU A 158 -4.75 1.88 12.65
C LEU A 158 -6.22 2.19 12.49
N TYR A 159 -7.07 1.29 12.98
CA TYR A 159 -8.52 1.47 13.01
C TYR A 159 -8.93 1.62 14.47
N TRP A 160 -9.01 2.86 14.94
CA TRP A 160 -9.37 3.16 16.31
C TRP A 160 -10.85 2.94 16.59
N GLU A 161 -11.16 2.57 17.82
CA GLU A 161 -12.49 2.75 18.39
C GLU A 161 -12.67 4.23 18.81
N ALA A 162 -13.82 4.60 19.42
CA ALA A 162 -13.98 5.89 20.07
C ALA A 162 -12.90 6.17 21.14
N ALA A 163 -12.29 5.12 21.70
CA ALA A 163 -11.12 5.14 22.56
C ALA A 163 -9.81 5.08 21.74
N TYR A 164 -9.21 6.25 21.47
CA TYR A 164 -8.05 6.41 20.57
C TYR A 164 -6.82 7.06 21.25
N GLY A 165 -5.68 7.03 20.57
CA GLY A 165 -4.47 7.75 20.99
C GLY A 165 -4.42 9.17 20.43
N LYS A 166 -4.37 10.17 21.32
CA LYS A 166 -4.10 11.57 20.93
C LYS A 166 -2.62 11.78 20.65
N SER A 167 -1.77 11.16 21.46
CA SER A 167 -0.32 11.17 21.27
C SER A 167 0.19 9.73 21.25
N TYR A 168 0.83 9.34 20.16
CA TYR A 168 1.37 7.98 19.99
C TYR A 168 2.52 7.95 18.98
N GLN A 169 3.25 6.84 18.99
CA GLN A 169 4.34 6.53 18.07
C GLN A 169 4.10 5.19 17.38
N ILE A 170 4.61 5.06 16.16
CA ILE A 170 4.83 3.74 15.54
C ILE A 170 6.31 3.43 15.67
N GLN A 171 6.60 2.26 16.23
CA GLN A 171 7.95 1.78 16.47
C GLN A 171 8.16 0.44 15.78
N VAL A 172 9.39 0.18 15.37
CA VAL A 172 9.81 -1.09 14.77
C VAL A 172 10.99 -1.68 15.52
N SER A 173 11.11 -3.01 15.52
CA SER A 173 12.20 -3.73 16.17
C SER A 173 12.51 -5.07 15.47
N ASN A 174 13.73 -5.58 15.65
CA ASN A 174 14.12 -6.94 15.25
C ASN A 174 14.25 -7.90 16.44
N ASP A 175 14.21 -7.40 17.69
CA ASP A 175 14.43 -8.19 18.91
C ASP A 175 13.35 -7.98 20.00
N ALA A 176 12.37 -7.11 19.76
CA ALA A 176 11.33 -6.69 20.70
C ALA A 176 11.83 -5.98 21.98
N VAL A 177 13.12 -5.62 22.02
CA VAL A 177 13.78 -4.94 23.15
C VAL A 177 14.20 -3.53 22.74
N ASN A 178 14.91 -3.42 21.61
CA ASN A 178 15.39 -2.17 21.05
C ASN A 178 14.40 -1.68 19.99
N TRP A 179 13.81 -0.52 20.20
CA TRP A 179 12.74 0.03 19.37
C TRP A 179 13.18 1.33 18.69
N THR A 180 12.92 1.43 17.39
CA THR A 180 13.18 2.63 16.60
C THR A 180 11.86 3.30 16.22
N ASN A 181 11.72 4.60 16.47
CA ASN A 181 10.57 5.39 16.02
C ASN A 181 10.60 5.54 14.50
N VAL A 182 9.51 5.16 13.83
CA VAL A 182 9.30 5.42 12.39
C VAL A 182 8.19 6.45 12.13
N PHE A 183 7.36 6.74 13.14
CA PHE A 183 6.35 7.79 13.11
C PHE A 183 6.00 8.27 14.53
N SER A 184 5.54 9.52 14.66
CA SER A 184 5.00 10.09 15.90
C SER A 184 3.96 11.17 15.63
N THR A 185 2.93 11.25 16.47
CA THR A 185 1.95 12.36 16.48
C THR A 185 1.58 12.73 17.91
N THR A 186 1.16 13.98 18.12
CA THR A 186 0.61 14.51 19.39
C THR A 186 -0.82 15.04 19.24
N THR A 187 -1.39 14.95 18.03
CA THR A 187 -2.68 15.54 17.65
C THR A 187 -3.60 14.54 16.96
N GLY A 188 -3.48 13.25 17.28
CA GLY A 188 -4.38 12.21 16.77
C GLY A 188 -5.84 12.53 17.08
N ASP A 189 -6.73 12.20 16.15
CA ASP A 189 -8.17 12.47 16.18
C ASP A 189 -9.04 11.20 16.18
N GLY A 190 -8.41 10.02 16.16
CA GLY A 190 -9.08 8.72 16.15
C GLY A 190 -9.51 8.32 14.75
N GLY A 191 -10.53 7.46 14.63
CA GLY A 191 -10.97 6.98 13.32
C GLY A 191 -9.93 6.06 12.66
N VAL A 192 -9.54 6.37 11.42
CA VAL A 192 -8.59 5.54 10.65
C VAL A 192 -7.35 6.35 10.32
N ASP A 193 -6.20 5.87 10.80
CA ASP A 193 -4.89 6.42 10.47
C ASP A 193 -4.20 5.53 9.43
N ASP A 194 -3.84 6.08 8.28
CA ASP A 194 -3.03 5.42 7.24
C ASP A 194 -1.64 6.08 7.19
N ILE A 195 -0.64 5.41 7.75
CA ILE A 195 0.66 5.99 8.06
C ILE A 195 1.73 5.29 7.21
N SER A 196 2.32 6.02 6.27
CA SER A 196 3.51 5.59 5.52
C SER A 196 4.80 6.12 6.14
N PHE A 197 5.88 5.36 6.07
CA PHE A 197 7.21 5.74 6.54
C PHE A 197 8.30 5.12 5.64
N THR A 198 9.56 5.53 5.84
CA THR A 198 10.69 4.97 5.09
C THR A 198 10.75 3.45 5.28
N PRO A 199 10.76 2.64 4.18
CA PRO A 199 10.81 1.19 4.28
C PRO A 199 11.93 0.72 5.21
N THR A 200 11.58 -0.11 6.19
CA THR A 200 12.50 -0.57 7.24
C THR A 200 12.35 -2.07 7.46
N VAL A 201 13.48 -2.76 7.66
CA VAL A 201 13.47 -4.19 8.03
C VAL A 201 13.13 -4.33 9.50
N ALA A 202 12.02 -5.01 9.79
CA ALA A 202 11.54 -5.26 11.13
C ALA A 202 10.87 -6.62 11.25
N ARG A 203 11.00 -7.25 12.42
CA ARG A 203 10.19 -8.40 12.82
C ARG A 203 8.98 -7.99 13.65
N TYR A 204 9.11 -6.92 14.44
CA TYR A 204 8.07 -6.45 15.34
C TYR A 204 7.68 -5.02 14.99
N VAL A 205 6.38 -4.73 15.05
CA VAL A 205 5.82 -3.39 14.83
C VAL A 205 4.88 -3.05 15.98
N LYS A 206 5.05 -1.87 16.59
CA LYS A 206 4.39 -1.46 17.82
C LYS A 206 3.70 -0.10 17.66
N MET A 207 2.47 -0.01 18.16
CA MET A 207 1.84 1.25 18.51
C MET A 207 2.16 1.55 19.99
N ASN A 208 2.81 2.68 20.25
CA ASN A 208 3.18 3.13 21.59
C ASN A 208 2.41 4.39 21.95
N GLY A 209 1.38 4.26 22.79
CA GLY A 209 0.58 5.35 23.31
C GLY A 209 1.31 6.15 24.39
N THR A 210 1.14 7.47 24.36
CA THR A 210 1.72 8.40 25.36
C THR A 210 0.71 9.39 25.93
N LEU A 211 -0.40 9.66 25.22
CA LEU A 211 -1.55 10.40 25.73
C LEU A 211 -2.83 9.88 25.10
N ARG A 212 -3.85 9.61 25.91
CA ARG A 212 -5.17 9.14 25.44
C ARG A 212 -6.01 10.29 24.89
N GLY A 213 -6.82 9.99 23.89
CA GLY A 213 -7.78 10.94 23.30
C GLY A 213 -9.14 10.99 23.99
N SER A 214 -9.39 10.11 24.95
CA SER A 214 -10.63 10.02 25.72
C SER A 214 -10.35 9.65 27.19
N SER A 215 -11.40 9.57 28.01
CA SER A 215 -11.29 9.07 29.38
C SER A 215 -11.08 7.54 29.47
N TYR A 216 -11.38 6.81 28.39
CA TYR A 216 -11.11 5.38 28.25
C TYR A 216 -9.64 5.09 27.93
N GLY A 217 -9.22 3.83 27.90
CA GLY A 217 -7.90 3.41 27.41
C GLY A 217 -7.70 3.64 25.90
N TYR A 218 -6.69 2.99 25.32
CA TYR A 218 -6.54 2.80 23.88
C TYR A 218 -7.30 1.57 23.41
N SER A 219 -7.91 1.65 22.23
CA SER A 219 -8.66 0.54 21.64
C SER A 219 -8.56 0.54 20.11
N LEU A 220 -8.22 -0.61 19.54
CA LEU A 220 -8.04 -0.79 18.10
C LEU A 220 -8.93 -1.92 17.60
N TRP A 221 -9.81 -1.61 16.64
CA TRP A 221 -10.52 -2.61 15.84
C TRP A 221 -9.53 -3.42 15.00
N GLU A 222 -8.57 -2.74 14.36
CA GLU A 222 -7.56 -3.37 13.52
C GLU A 222 -6.25 -2.58 13.52
N PHE A 223 -5.16 -3.29 13.34
CA PHE A 223 -3.80 -2.77 13.20
C PHE A 223 -3.11 -3.54 12.07
N GLU A 224 -3.26 -3.02 10.86
CA GLU A 224 -2.61 -3.60 9.69
C GLU A 224 -1.14 -3.16 9.64
N VAL A 225 -0.24 -4.11 9.39
CA VAL A 225 1.16 -3.81 9.07
C VAL A 225 1.38 -4.12 7.60
N ASN A 226 1.81 -3.11 6.86
CA ASN A 226 1.97 -3.20 5.43
C ASN A 226 3.44 -3.30 5.04
N GLY A 227 3.73 -4.26 4.18
CA GLY A 227 5.09 -4.59 3.80
C GLY A 227 5.17 -5.55 2.63
N THR A 228 6.38 -5.96 2.29
CA THR A 228 6.63 -7.02 1.31
C THR A 228 7.20 -8.24 2.03
N VAL A 229 6.51 -9.37 1.93
CA VAL A 229 7.10 -10.66 2.33
C VAL A 229 7.96 -11.15 1.16
N GLY A 230 9.22 -11.47 1.45
CA GLY A 230 10.07 -12.21 0.52
C GLY A 230 10.80 -11.38 -0.54
N ASN A 231 10.47 -10.11 -0.81
CA ASN A 231 11.36 -9.29 -1.66
C ASN A 231 12.58 -8.83 -0.85
N LEU A 232 13.68 -9.54 -1.00
CA LEU A 232 14.98 -9.31 -0.36
C LEU A 232 15.77 -8.13 -0.95
N ALA A 233 15.34 -7.63 -2.10
CA ALA A 233 15.98 -6.54 -2.83
C ALA A 233 15.34 -5.18 -2.59
N ILE A 234 14.21 -5.09 -1.89
CA ILE A 234 13.56 -3.82 -1.58
C ILE A 234 14.51 -2.87 -0.82
N GLY A 235 14.69 -1.64 -1.31
CA GLY A 235 15.62 -0.66 -0.74
C GLY A 235 17.11 -1.07 -0.76
N ALA A 236 17.46 -2.16 -1.44
CA ALA A 236 18.85 -2.52 -1.73
C ALA A 236 19.57 -1.37 -2.46
N SER A 237 20.89 -1.26 -2.27
CA SER A 237 21.68 -0.30 -3.05
C SER A 237 21.73 -0.76 -4.50
N VAL A 238 21.52 0.16 -5.45
CA VAL A 238 21.44 -0.16 -6.88
C VAL A 238 22.56 0.55 -7.63
N SER A 239 23.24 -0.17 -8.51
CA SER A 239 24.14 0.41 -9.51
C SER A 239 23.74 -0.06 -10.91
N ALA A 240 23.90 0.79 -11.92
CA ALA A 240 23.58 0.47 -13.30
C ALA A 240 24.68 0.97 -14.23
N THR A 241 24.80 0.36 -15.42
CA THR A 241 25.73 0.82 -16.47
C THR A 241 25.41 2.23 -16.92
N SER A 242 24.13 2.57 -17.01
CA SER A 242 23.65 3.92 -17.23
C SER A 242 22.27 4.09 -16.59
N SER A 243 21.88 5.33 -16.29
CA SER A 243 20.58 5.59 -15.66
C SER A 243 20.05 6.97 -16.04
N VAL A 244 18.75 7.04 -16.31
CA VAL A 244 18.01 8.29 -16.31
C VAL A 244 17.60 8.61 -14.87
N GLU A 245 18.02 9.77 -14.39
CA GLU A 245 17.73 10.25 -13.03
C GLU A 245 16.86 11.51 -13.09
N ASN A 246 15.60 11.38 -12.70
CA ASN A 246 14.64 12.48 -12.61
C ASN A 246 13.47 12.16 -11.65
N THR A 247 12.47 13.03 -11.62
CA THR A 247 11.28 12.87 -10.76
C THR A 247 10.54 11.56 -10.99
N ASN A 248 10.63 10.94 -12.16
CA ASN A 248 9.92 9.71 -12.50
C ASN A 248 10.81 8.47 -12.44
N PHE A 249 12.01 8.54 -13.00
CA PHE A 249 12.94 7.41 -13.09
C PHE A 249 14.16 7.62 -12.20
N SER A 250 14.61 6.56 -11.54
CA SER A 250 15.85 6.55 -10.77
C SER A 250 16.25 5.12 -10.43
N THR A 251 17.55 4.89 -10.22
CA THR A 251 18.04 3.62 -9.65
C THR A 251 17.38 3.23 -8.33
N VAL A 252 17.00 4.19 -7.48
CA VAL A 252 16.36 3.89 -6.18
C VAL A 252 14.88 3.49 -6.29
N LYS A 253 14.31 3.54 -7.51
CA LYS A 253 12.90 3.22 -7.77
C LYS A 253 12.70 1.87 -8.42
N ILE A 254 13.79 1.18 -8.79
CA ILE A 254 13.68 -0.18 -9.35
C ILE A 254 13.29 -1.20 -8.29
N ASN A 255 13.41 -0.86 -7.01
CA ASN A 255 13.23 -1.75 -5.87
C ASN A 255 12.56 -1.02 -4.70
N ASP A 256 11.65 -0.10 -4.99
CA ASP A 256 10.93 0.70 -4.00
C ASP A 256 9.60 0.05 -3.58
N GLY A 257 9.28 -1.11 -4.16
CA GLY A 257 8.06 -1.87 -3.91
C GLY A 257 6.90 -1.43 -4.79
N GLN A 258 7.14 -0.48 -5.71
CA GLN A 258 6.13 0.11 -6.56
C GLN A 258 6.07 -0.63 -7.91
N ARG A 259 5.40 -1.79 -7.90
CA ARG A 259 5.20 -2.64 -9.10
C ARG A 259 4.45 -1.95 -10.25
N ASN A 260 3.67 -0.91 -9.96
CA ASN A 260 2.86 -0.17 -10.93
C ASN A 260 3.32 1.28 -11.01
N THR A 261 3.48 1.80 -12.22
CA THR A 261 3.86 3.20 -12.43
C THR A 261 2.88 4.15 -11.73
N ILE A 262 3.43 5.06 -10.93
CA ILE A 262 2.74 6.25 -10.42
C ILE A 262 3.53 7.50 -10.79
N THR A 263 2.86 8.65 -10.86
CA THR A 263 3.55 9.94 -11.02
C THR A 263 4.56 10.11 -9.88
N GLY A 264 5.83 10.32 -10.21
CA GLY A 264 6.90 10.40 -9.21
C GLY A 264 7.61 9.08 -8.91
N SER A 265 7.09 7.93 -9.34
CA SER A 265 7.82 6.64 -9.33
C SER A 265 7.38 5.71 -10.46
N MET A 266 8.18 5.66 -11.52
CA MET A 266 7.97 4.85 -12.72
C MET A 266 8.97 3.68 -12.83
N GLY A 267 9.79 3.46 -11.81
CA GLY A 267 10.89 2.49 -11.84
C GLY A 267 12.21 3.06 -12.36
N TRP A 268 12.96 2.22 -13.07
CA TRP A 268 14.28 2.55 -13.62
C TRP A 268 14.34 2.37 -15.14
N THR A 269 15.11 3.23 -15.80
CA THR A 269 15.47 3.05 -17.22
C THR A 269 16.90 3.51 -17.46
N SER A 270 17.60 2.79 -18.32
CA SER A 270 18.92 3.17 -18.81
C SER A 270 18.86 4.46 -19.66
N ASN A 271 20.03 5.06 -19.89
CA ASN A 271 20.17 6.07 -20.92
C ASN A 271 19.79 5.48 -22.30
N ASN A 272 19.44 6.35 -23.24
CA ASN A 272 19.18 5.91 -24.60
C ASN A 272 20.46 5.75 -25.41
N SER A 273 20.48 4.77 -26.31
CA SER A 273 21.31 4.80 -27.51
C SER A 273 20.43 5.09 -28.72
N LEU A 274 20.85 6.07 -29.52
CA LEU A 274 20.10 6.58 -30.68
C LEU A 274 20.18 5.68 -31.91
N THR A 275 21.21 4.83 -32.00
CA THR A 275 21.54 4.15 -33.27
C THR A 275 21.99 2.71 -33.11
N THR A 276 22.35 2.27 -31.91
CA THR A 276 22.96 0.95 -31.72
C THR A 276 22.35 0.18 -30.55
N ASN A 277 22.03 -1.06 -30.83
CA ASN A 277 21.87 -2.08 -29.80
C ASN A 277 23.17 -2.23 -28.99
N HIS A 278 23.05 -2.37 -27.68
CA HIS A 278 24.17 -2.40 -26.75
C HIS A 278 23.78 -3.18 -25.50
N THR A 279 24.74 -3.39 -24.60
CA THR A 279 24.50 -4.04 -23.31
C THR A 279 24.15 -3.01 -22.24
N GLU A 280 23.12 -3.29 -21.46
CA GLU A 280 22.76 -2.54 -20.26
C GLU A 280 22.62 -3.50 -19.08
N SER A 281 22.98 -3.05 -17.89
CA SER A 281 22.86 -3.85 -16.67
C SER A 281 22.45 -3.02 -15.47
N VAL A 282 21.76 -3.69 -14.54
CA VAL A 282 21.44 -3.18 -13.22
C VAL A 282 21.81 -4.23 -12.18
N THR A 283 22.45 -3.80 -11.10
CA THR A 283 22.95 -4.64 -10.01
C THR A 283 22.35 -4.17 -8.69
N LEU A 284 21.72 -5.08 -7.96
CA LEU A 284 21.15 -4.87 -6.63
C LEU A 284 22.09 -5.49 -5.58
N ASP A 285 22.57 -4.68 -4.64
CA ASP A 285 23.33 -5.09 -3.46
C ASP A 285 22.40 -5.19 -2.24
N MET A 286 22.08 -6.42 -1.84
CA MET A 286 21.19 -6.72 -0.72
C MET A 286 21.84 -6.46 0.67
N GLY A 287 23.06 -5.92 0.71
CA GLY A 287 23.81 -5.54 1.91
C GLY A 287 24.53 -6.69 2.61
N ALA A 288 23.99 -7.91 2.50
CA ALA A 288 24.57 -9.15 3.03
C ALA A 288 24.20 -10.34 2.14
N SER A 289 24.93 -11.45 2.27
CA SER A 289 24.56 -12.69 1.60
C SER A 289 23.25 -13.23 2.16
N LYS A 290 22.31 -13.53 1.26
CA LYS A 290 20.99 -14.10 1.52
C LYS A 290 20.82 -15.36 0.67
N THR A 291 19.97 -16.28 1.13
CA THR A 291 19.55 -17.39 0.29
C THR A 291 18.47 -16.89 -0.65
N ILE A 292 18.68 -16.99 -1.96
CA ILE A 292 17.75 -16.54 -2.99
C ILE A 292 17.50 -17.66 -4.01
N SER A 293 16.31 -17.72 -4.58
CA SER A 293 15.84 -18.76 -5.50
C SER A 293 14.93 -18.24 -6.61
N LYS A 294 14.54 -16.96 -6.59
CA LYS A 294 13.73 -16.37 -7.66
C LYS A 294 14.02 -14.89 -7.83
N VAL A 295 13.95 -14.42 -9.07
CA VAL A 295 13.92 -13.00 -9.41
C VAL A 295 12.68 -12.72 -10.23
N ASP A 296 11.91 -11.71 -9.82
CA ASP A 296 10.75 -11.21 -10.55
C ASP A 296 11.10 -9.88 -11.20
N LEU A 297 10.89 -9.77 -12.50
CA LEU A 297 11.08 -8.54 -13.27
C LEU A 297 9.71 -7.98 -13.67
N TYR A 298 9.39 -6.78 -13.20
CA TYR A 298 8.16 -6.08 -13.56
C TYR A 298 8.45 -5.20 -14.78
N PRO A 299 7.82 -5.47 -15.94
CA PRO A 299 8.01 -4.64 -17.12
C PRO A 299 7.53 -3.21 -16.88
N ARG A 300 8.04 -2.25 -17.65
CA ARG A 300 7.43 -0.90 -17.72
C ARG A 300 5.93 -1.02 -17.96
N ASN A 301 5.16 -0.22 -17.24
CA ASN A 301 3.70 -0.28 -17.30
C ASN A 301 3.03 1.09 -17.27
N ASP A 302 3.79 2.12 -17.61
CA ASP A 302 3.26 3.44 -17.87
C ASP A 302 2.46 3.49 -19.17
N ALA A 303 1.45 4.37 -19.22
CA ALA A 303 0.55 4.50 -20.34
C ALA A 303 1.30 4.72 -21.67
N GLY A 304 1.02 3.86 -22.66
CA GLY A 304 1.68 3.90 -23.98
C GLY A 304 3.03 3.20 -24.06
N ASN A 305 3.58 2.71 -22.95
CA ASN A 305 4.89 2.05 -22.89
C ASN A 305 4.88 0.67 -22.22
N ILE A 306 3.72 0.02 -22.12
CA ILE A 306 3.59 -1.30 -21.49
C ILE A 306 4.54 -2.30 -22.17
N GLY A 307 5.43 -2.90 -21.37
CA GLY A 307 6.44 -3.85 -21.81
C GLY A 307 7.60 -3.27 -22.59
N GLN A 308 7.56 -1.99 -22.96
CA GLN A 308 8.61 -1.36 -23.74
C GLN A 308 9.94 -1.38 -22.99
N ASN A 309 11.04 -1.48 -23.74
CA ASN A 309 12.40 -1.53 -23.20
C ASN A 309 12.72 -2.75 -22.32
N PHE A 310 11.85 -3.77 -22.29
CA PHE A 310 12.23 -5.07 -21.74
C PHE A 310 13.23 -5.77 -22.68
N PRO A 311 14.36 -6.33 -22.18
CA PRO A 311 15.41 -6.87 -23.03
C PRO A 311 14.96 -8.12 -23.80
N ILE A 312 15.54 -8.31 -25.01
CA ILE A 312 15.32 -9.48 -25.86
C ILE A 312 16.21 -10.63 -25.39
N ASP A 313 17.52 -10.37 -25.27
CA ASP A 313 18.47 -11.33 -24.72
C ASP A 313 18.99 -10.77 -23.41
N PHE A 314 18.93 -11.58 -22.35
CA PHE A 314 19.39 -11.18 -21.03
C PHE A 314 19.80 -12.36 -20.16
N THR A 315 20.58 -12.04 -19.13
CA THR A 315 20.95 -12.97 -18.07
C THR A 315 20.61 -12.40 -16.70
N ILE A 316 20.34 -13.29 -15.75
CA ILE A 316 20.33 -12.98 -14.31
C ILE A 316 21.53 -13.68 -13.69
N LYS A 317 22.39 -12.90 -13.04
CA LYS A 317 23.62 -13.35 -12.41
C LYS A 317 23.59 -13.07 -10.92
N THR A 318 24.24 -13.92 -10.14
CA THR A 318 24.37 -13.77 -8.68
C THR A 318 25.84 -13.75 -8.27
N SER A 319 26.14 -13.07 -7.17
CA SER A 319 27.49 -13.00 -6.61
C SER A 319 27.45 -12.75 -5.10
N THR A 320 28.48 -13.21 -4.38
CA THR A 320 28.71 -12.88 -2.96
C THR A 320 29.65 -11.70 -2.77
N ASP A 321 30.44 -11.34 -3.78
CA ASP A 321 31.58 -10.42 -3.66
C ASP A 321 31.61 -9.30 -4.72
N ASN A 322 30.63 -9.26 -5.63
CA ASN A 322 30.53 -8.31 -6.75
C ASN A 322 31.64 -8.44 -7.81
N VAL A 323 32.46 -9.49 -7.73
CA VAL A 323 33.59 -9.75 -8.64
C VAL A 323 33.37 -11.06 -9.40
N ASN A 324 33.06 -12.14 -8.68
CA ASN A 324 32.82 -13.47 -9.22
C ASN A 324 31.32 -13.67 -9.40
N TRP A 325 30.89 -13.91 -10.65
CA TRP A 325 29.49 -13.99 -11.01
C TRP A 325 29.11 -15.36 -11.53
N SER A 326 27.97 -15.88 -11.06
CA SER A 326 27.34 -17.10 -11.57
C SER A 326 26.03 -16.75 -12.26
N THR A 327 25.87 -17.17 -13.52
CA THR A 327 24.60 -17.02 -14.25
C THR A 327 23.60 -18.05 -13.76
N VAL A 328 22.44 -17.59 -13.28
CA VAL A 328 21.33 -18.44 -12.81
C VAL A 328 20.18 -18.50 -13.80
N VAL A 329 20.06 -17.53 -14.70
CA VAL A 329 19.04 -17.49 -15.77
C VAL A 329 19.66 -16.94 -17.05
N THR A 330 19.32 -17.55 -18.18
CA THR A 330 19.58 -17.04 -19.54
C THR A 330 18.28 -17.03 -20.34
N ARG A 331 18.04 -15.94 -21.06
CA ARG A 331 16.94 -15.81 -22.02
C ARG A 331 17.47 -15.23 -23.33
N THR A 332 16.96 -15.78 -24.43
CA THR A 332 17.27 -15.36 -25.79
C THR A 332 15.98 -15.23 -26.59
N GLY A 333 15.86 -14.20 -27.42
CA GLY A 333 14.66 -13.96 -28.23
C GLY A 333 13.40 -13.69 -27.39
N TYR A 334 13.55 -13.16 -26.17
CA TYR A 334 12.43 -12.95 -25.26
C TYR A 334 11.43 -11.93 -25.86
N ALA A 335 10.18 -12.37 -25.98
CA ALA A 335 9.11 -11.53 -26.51
C ALA A 335 8.88 -10.32 -25.60
N GLN A 336 8.38 -9.22 -26.18
CA GLN A 336 7.96 -8.08 -25.37
C GLN A 336 6.83 -8.53 -24.45
N PRO A 337 6.99 -8.47 -23.12
CA PRO A 337 5.93 -8.84 -22.20
C PRO A 337 4.82 -7.78 -22.18
N GLY A 338 3.64 -8.16 -21.67
CA GLY A 338 2.62 -7.20 -21.29
C GLY A 338 2.91 -6.58 -19.91
N ASN A 339 1.86 -6.24 -19.16
CA ASN A 339 1.99 -5.73 -17.79
C ASN A 339 2.21 -6.85 -16.73
N ALA A 340 2.18 -8.12 -17.14
CA ALA A 340 2.37 -9.22 -16.19
C ALA A 340 3.83 -9.28 -15.71
N VAL A 341 4.01 -9.62 -14.44
CA VAL A 341 5.32 -9.93 -13.86
C VAL A 341 6.00 -11.07 -14.64
N GLN A 342 7.31 -10.96 -14.83
CA GLN A 342 8.14 -11.99 -15.44
C GLN A 342 8.95 -12.67 -14.34
N SER A 343 8.54 -13.88 -13.96
CA SER A 343 9.13 -14.64 -12.85
C SER A 343 10.16 -15.66 -13.30
N PHE A 344 11.35 -15.62 -12.69
CA PHE A 344 12.45 -16.52 -13.01
C PHE A 344 12.96 -17.23 -11.76
N ALA A 345 12.52 -18.48 -11.57
CA ALA A 345 12.98 -19.35 -10.49
C ALA A 345 14.27 -20.11 -10.89
N PHE A 346 15.10 -20.40 -9.90
CA PHE A 346 16.34 -21.17 -10.01
C PHE A 346 16.65 -21.88 -8.68
N SER A 347 17.60 -22.83 -8.69
CA SER A 347 18.04 -23.51 -7.46
C SER A 347 18.52 -22.49 -6.42
N ALA A 348 18.18 -22.69 -5.15
CA ALA A 348 18.56 -21.76 -4.09
C ALA A 348 20.09 -21.58 -4.02
N VAL A 349 20.55 -20.33 -4.00
CA VAL A 349 21.96 -19.94 -3.91
C VAL A 349 22.17 -18.90 -2.81
N SER A 350 23.37 -18.88 -2.21
CA SER A 350 23.80 -17.78 -1.35
C SER A 350 24.32 -16.63 -2.21
N ALA A 351 23.69 -15.47 -2.15
CA ALA A 351 24.07 -14.30 -2.94
C ALA A 351 23.89 -13.01 -2.14
N ARG A 352 24.79 -12.06 -2.31
CA ARG A 352 24.63 -10.67 -1.85
C ARG A 352 24.17 -9.75 -2.98
N TYR A 353 24.63 -10.05 -4.20
CA TYR A 353 24.38 -9.26 -5.39
C TYR A 353 23.55 -10.03 -6.40
N VAL A 354 22.60 -9.35 -7.04
CA VAL A 354 21.87 -9.82 -8.22
C VAL A 354 22.09 -8.82 -9.35
N LYS A 355 22.51 -9.30 -10.53
CA LYS A 355 22.69 -8.48 -11.72
C LYS A 355 21.78 -8.97 -12.84
N ILE A 356 21.01 -8.05 -13.42
CA ILE A 356 20.27 -8.27 -14.65
C ILE A 356 21.07 -7.59 -15.75
N GLU A 357 21.48 -8.35 -16.77
CA GLU A 357 22.29 -7.87 -17.89
C GLU A 357 21.58 -8.18 -19.19
N GLY A 358 21.04 -7.15 -19.85
CA GLY A 358 20.43 -7.22 -21.17
C GLY A 358 21.49 -6.99 -22.24
N THR A 359 21.71 -7.98 -23.10
CA THR A 359 22.74 -7.95 -24.16
C THR A 359 22.17 -7.65 -25.54
N ASN A 360 20.85 -7.73 -25.69
CA ASN A 360 20.14 -7.39 -26.91
C ASN A 360 18.84 -6.67 -26.56
N LEU A 361 18.73 -5.42 -26.97
CA LEU A 361 17.64 -4.51 -26.64
C LEU A 361 16.75 -4.27 -27.86
N ARG A 362 15.47 -4.03 -27.61
CA ARG A 362 14.49 -3.69 -28.65
C ARG A 362 14.47 -2.17 -28.88
N PRO A 363 14.43 -1.68 -30.13
CA PRO A 363 14.13 -0.28 -30.39
C PRO A 363 12.70 0.03 -29.92
N ASN A 364 12.50 1.13 -29.20
CA ASN A 364 11.18 1.54 -28.71
C ASN A 364 10.52 2.51 -29.69
N PRO A 365 9.44 2.13 -30.40
CA PRO A 365 8.75 3.00 -31.36
C PRO A 365 8.18 4.28 -30.73
N SER A 366 7.82 4.24 -29.45
CA SER A 366 7.31 5.37 -28.68
C SER A 366 8.42 6.34 -28.22
N ASP A 367 9.70 5.99 -28.38
CA ASP A 367 10.87 6.83 -28.07
C ASP A 367 11.80 6.92 -29.28
N ALA A 368 11.24 7.27 -30.45
CA ALA A 368 11.99 7.46 -31.70
C ALA A 368 12.91 6.28 -32.07
N ASN A 369 12.48 5.04 -31.80
CA ASN A 369 13.22 3.79 -32.03
C ASN A 369 14.55 3.69 -31.25
N ARG A 370 14.67 4.37 -30.12
CA ARG A 370 15.85 4.30 -29.26
C ARG A 370 15.92 2.99 -28.49
N TYR A 371 17.15 2.54 -28.24
CA TYR A 371 17.45 1.35 -27.45
C TYR A 371 17.64 1.73 -25.97
N ARG A 372 16.96 1.02 -25.08
CA ARG A 372 17.08 1.11 -23.61
C ARG A 372 16.73 -0.22 -22.96
N MET A 373 17.18 -0.40 -21.72
CA MET A 373 16.62 -1.36 -20.78
C MET A 373 15.79 -0.63 -19.72
N ALA A 374 14.65 -1.18 -19.33
CA ALA A 374 13.83 -0.60 -18.27
C ALA A 374 12.95 -1.62 -17.53
N PHE A 375 12.70 -1.33 -16.25
CA PHE A 375 11.85 -2.12 -15.38
C PHE A 375 11.03 -1.18 -14.48
N ALA A 376 9.77 -1.52 -14.23
CA ALA A 376 8.97 -0.82 -13.23
C ALA A 376 9.43 -1.19 -11.81
N GLU A 377 9.79 -2.45 -11.59
CA GLU A 377 10.27 -2.98 -10.32
C GLU A 377 11.09 -4.27 -10.58
N VAL A 378 12.02 -4.58 -9.69
CA VAL A 378 12.79 -5.81 -9.63
C VAL A 378 12.75 -6.33 -8.20
N GLU A 379 12.29 -7.57 -8.05
CA GLU A 379 12.18 -8.22 -6.75
C GLU A 379 13.02 -9.50 -6.72
N VAL A 380 13.61 -9.79 -5.56
CA VAL A 380 14.48 -10.96 -5.34
C VAL A 380 13.94 -11.76 -4.17
N TYR A 381 13.79 -13.07 -4.29
CA TYR A 381 13.17 -13.95 -3.31
C TYR A 381 14.03 -15.13 -2.93
#